data_AF-A0A3E2YWW0-F1
#
_entry.id   AF-A0A3E2YWW0-F1
#
_cell.length_a   1.000
_cell.length_b   1.000
_cell.length_c   1.000
_cell.angle_alpha   90.00
_cell.angle_beta   90.00
_cell.angle_gamma   90.00
#
_symmetry.space_group_name_H-M   'P 1'
#
loop_
_entity.id
_entity.type
_entity.pdbx_description
1 polymer ?
#
loop_
_entity_poly.entity_id
_entity_poly.type
_entity_poly.pdbx_seq_one_letter_code
_entity_poly.pdbx_strand_id
1 'polypeptide(L)'
;MPRFLSRRAPRTGPPAAPLVRPARRWWRTVLPLVTLAVCVLAGVAVLAGRPSAGEVWRSPAGVAEAALDQPAPPLASAPAGPAALADPAGPIGPAVAAPGSVSHPAAPAPGGSASPMLRLPGPVPSAGRGGFRYDDRAGEVLGTSGRLRRYRVAVEPETGEDVRAFGTAVQEALAGPGSWVDGGRLRLQRVPGGAGHDFTVYLATARTAGRMCAAGGVDIRVGGRPYTSCRAPGKVIINLDRWRSSVPHFVSAGVPLAVYRTYVVNHEVGHQLGHHHERCPKPGRPAPVMMQQTLFLRGCVANPWPYLDGRRYSGPSL
;
A
#
# COMPACT_ATOMS: atom_id res chain seq x y z
N MET A 1 83.31 25.41 25.97
CA MET A 1 84.31 25.57 24.88
C MET A 1 83.66 25.14 23.56
N PRO A 2 83.83 25.90 22.46
CA PRO A 2 82.90 25.90 21.35
C PRO A 2 83.26 24.86 20.29
N ARG A 3 82.27 24.24 19.64
CA ARG A 3 82.47 23.53 18.38
C ARG A 3 81.66 24.20 17.27
N PHE A 4 82.43 24.78 16.36
CA PHE A 4 82.02 25.48 15.16
C PHE A 4 81.12 24.60 14.27
N LEU A 5 79.96 25.15 13.89
CA LEU A 5 79.13 24.65 12.80
C LEU A 5 79.78 25.10 11.47
N SER A 6 80.40 24.15 10.77
CA SER A 6 80.97 24.36 9.44
C SER A 6 79.84 24.43 8.40
N ARG A 7 79.67 25.61 7.80
CA ARG A 7 78.77 25.85 6.66
C ARG A 7 79.29 25.10 5.43
N ARG A 8 78.54 24.11 4.93
CA ARG A 8 78.73 23.58 3.57
C ARG A 8 78.08 24.52 2.55
N ALA A 9 78.85 24.88 1.53
CA ALA A 9 78.41 25.66 0.38
C ALA A 9 77.36 24.90 -0.47
N PRO A 10 76.40 25.59 -1.10
CA PRO A 10 75.45 24.97 -2.01
C PRO A 10 76.12 24.62 -3.34
N ARG A 11 75.91 23.38 -3.81
CA ARG A 11 76.29 22.93 -5.15
C ARG A 11 75.37 23.59 -6.19
N THR A 12 75.98 24.26 -7.16
CA THR A 12 75.34 24.79 -8.36
C THR A 12 74.99 23.64 -9.30
N GLY A 13 73.69 23.41 -9.55
CA GLY A 13 73.22 22.54 -10.63
C GLY A 13 73.22 23.28 -11.98
N PRO A 14 73.31 22.56 -13.11
CA PRO A 14 73.29 23.17 -14.43
C PRO A 14 71.93 23.80 -14.77
N PRO A 15 71.88 24.79 -15.68
CA PRO A 15 70.65 25.49 -16.01
C PRO A 15 69.64 24.57 -16.72
N ALA A 16 68.38 24.65 -16.32
CA ALA A 16 67.28 23.95 -16.96
C ALA A 16 67.00 24.54 -18.35
N ALA A 17 66.81 23.65 -19.33
CA ALA A 17 66.44 24.01 -20.70
C ALA A 17 65.04 24.68 -20.75
N PRO A 18 64.78 25.56 -21.73
CA PRO A 18 63.52 26.28 -21.82
C PRO A 18 62.37 25.34 -22.21
N LEU A 19 61.32 25.32 -21.40
CA LEU A 19 60.06 24.64 -21.71
C LEU A 19 59.35 25.37 -22.86
N VAL A 20 59.34 24.73 -24.03
CA VAL A 20 58.50 25.12 -25.17
C VAL A 20 57.03 25.00 -24.75
N ARG A 21 56.33 26.13 -24.67
CA ARG A 21 54.87 26.15 -24.47
C ARG A 21 54.18 25.79 -25.79
N PRO A 22 53.36 24.72 -25.87
CA PRO A 22 52.55 24.50 -27.05
C PRO A 22 51.44 25.55 -27.13
N ALA A 23 51.31 26.14 -28.32
CA ALA A 23 50.36 27.19 -28.63
C ALA A 23 48.90 26.70 -28.46
N ARG A 24 48.20 27.28 -27.48
CA ARG A 24 46.74 27.31 -27.46
C ARG A 24 46.25 28.27 -28.55
N ARG A 25 45.71 27.77 -29.65
CA ARG A 25 44.60 28.38 -30.44
C ARG A 25 44.42 27.65 -31.77
N TRP A 26 43.34 26.88 -31.90
CA TRP A 26 42.56 26.75 -33.15
C TRP A 26 41.33 25.83 -33.02
N TRP A 27 41.20 24.98 -31.99
CA TRP A 27 40.11 23.99 -31.94
C TRP A 27 38.78 24.45 -31.30
N ARG A 28 38.59 25.76 -31.06
CA ARG A 28 37.39 26.28 -30.35
C ARG A 28 36.26 26.78 -31.25
N THR A 29 36.34 26.65 -32.57
CA THR A 29 35.30 27.16 -33.49
C THR A 29 34.70 26.14 -34.45
N VAL A 30 35.20 24.89 -34.50
CA VAL A 30 34.69 23.89 -35.47
C VAL A 30 33.61 22.97 -34.88
N LEU A 31 33.52 22.81 -33.56
CA LEU A 31 32.55 21.90 -32.93
C LEU A 31 31.08 22.39 -32.86
N PRO A 32 30.72 23.70 -32.83
CA PRO A 32 29.32 24.10 -32.66
C PRO A 32 28.50 24.12 -33.97
N LEU A 33 29.13 23.98 -35.15
CA LEU A 33 28.42 23.98 -36.43
C LEU A 33 27.92 22.57 -36.83
N VAL A 34 28.56 21.50 -36.35
CA VAL A 34 28.15 20.12 -36.66
C VAL A 34 26.93 19.69 -35.83
N THR A 35 26.79 20.18 -34.59
CA THR A 35 25.66 19.86 -33.70
C THR A 35 24.35 20.54 -34.09
N LEU A 36 24.38 21.73 -34.70
CA LEU A 36 23.16 22.41 -35.13
C LEU A 36 22.51 21.73 -36.35
N ALA A 37 23.31 21.20 -37.28
CA ALA A 37 22.82 20.51 -38.48
C ALA A 37 22.10 19.18 -38.17
N VAL A 38 22.55 18.44 -37.15
CA VAL A 38 21.94 17.16 -36.74
C VAL A 38 20.58 17.38 -36.06
N CYS A 39 20.39 18.47 -35.31
CA CYS A 39 19.12 18.77 -34.64
C CYS A 39 18.01 19.19 -35.62
N VAL A 40 18.34 19.87 -36.73
CA VAL A 40 17.34 20.29 -37.73
C VAL A 40 16.82 19.10 -38.55
N LEU A 41 17.68 18.14 -38.90
CA LEU A 41 17.27 16.96 -39.68
C LEU A 41 16.42 15.96 -38.86
N ALA A 42 16.65 15.83 -37.55
CA ALA A 42 15.83 14.99 -36.68
C ALA A 42 14.44 15.60 -36.39
N GLY A 43 14.32 16.93 -36.41
CA GLY A 43 13.04 17.62 -36.18
C GLY A 43 12.04 17.50 -37.34
N VAL A 44 12.52 17.42 -38.58
CA VAL A 44 11.66 17.32 -39.78
C VAL A 44 11.05 15.91 -39.93
N ALA A 45 11.72 14.86 -39.47
CA ALA A 45 11.22 13.49 -39.56
C ALA A 45 10.05 13.19 -38.59
N VAL A 46 9.87 13.98 -37.52
CA VAL A 46 8.81 13.74 -36.52
C VAL A 46 7.48 14.45 -36.89
N LEU A 47 7.50 15.39 -37.84
CA LEU A 47 6.31 16.15 -38.26
C LEU A 47 5.52 15.52 -39.42
N ALA A 48 6.05 14.49 -40.09
CA ALA A 48 5.39 13.85 -41.25
C ALA A 48 4.60 12.56 -40.93
N GLY A 49 4.53 12.14 -39.66
CA GLY A 49 4.03 10.80 -39.26
C GLY A 49 2.72 10.77 -38.48
N ARG A 50 1.81 11.74 -38.62
CA ARG A 50 0.49 11.70 -37.96
C ARG A 50 -0.58 11.14 -38.90
N PRO A 51 -1.09 9.91 -38.70
CA PRO A 51 -2.33 9.50 -39.33
C PRO A 51 -3.51 10.27 -38.74
N SER A 52 -4.41 10.66 -39.64
CA SER A 52 -5.64 11.41 -39.46
C SER A 52 -6.65 10.68 -38.58
N ALA A 53 -7.38 11.48 -37.79
CA ALA A 53 -8.60 11.06 -37.10
C ALA A 53 -9.65 10.59 -38.11
N GLY A 54 -10.19 9.39 -37.92
CA GLY A 54 -11.25 8.87 -38.77
C GLY A 54 -11.50 7.38 -38.63
N GLU A 55 -11.80 6.89 -37.43
CA GLU A 55 -12.58 5.66 -37.32
C GLU A 55 -13.42 5.65 -36.04
N VAL A 56 -14.74 5.65 -36.27
CA VAL A 56 -15.79 5.58 -35.27
C VAL A 56 -15.74 4.18 -34.65
N TRP A 57 -15.18 4.06 -33.45
CA TRP A 57 -15.28 2.84 -32.67
C TRP A 57 -16.67 2.76 -32.05
N ARG A 58 -17.53 1.91 -32.61
CA ARG A 58 -18.80 1.48 -32.00
C ARG A 58 -18.51 0.80 -30.67
N SER A 59 -19.12 1.29 -29.59
CA SER A 59 -19.23 0.57 -28.33
C SER A 59 -19.98 -0.75 -28.53
N PRO A 60 -19.50 -1.88 -27.99
CA PRO A 60 -20.40 -2.92 -27.56
C PRO A 60 -20.94 -2.52 -26.19
N ALA A 61 -22.19 -2.07 -26.17
CA ALA A 61 -23.03 -2.22 -25.01
C ALA A 61 -23.26 -3.72 -24.76
N GLY A 62 -23.30 -4.12 -23.49
CA GLY A 62 -23.94 -5.35 -23.05
C GLY A 62 -23.01 -6.57 -22.93
N VAL A 63 -22.55 -6.82 -21.71
CA VAL A 63 -22.76 -8.11 -21.04
C VAL A 63 -22.73 -7.86 -19.54
N ALA A 64 -23.92 -7.70 -18.97
CA ALA A 64 -24.20 -8.22 -17.64
C ALA A 64 -24.22 -9.77 -17.72
N GLU A 65 -24.20 -10.39 -16.54
CA GLU A 65 -24.34 -11.84 -16.28
C GLU A 65 -23.06 -12.69 -16.27
N ALA A 66 -22.59 -12.95 -15.05
CA ALA A 66 -22.31 -14.31 -14.59
C ALA A 66 -22.48 -14.33 -13.06
N ALA A 67 -23.75 -14.31 -12.62
CA ALA A 67 -24.12 -14.74 -11.29
C ALA A 67 -23.87 -16.25 -11.22
N LEU A 68 -23.11 -16.70 -10.22
CA LEU A 68 -23.02 -18.12 -9.90
C LEU A 68 -24.36 -18.54 -9.31
N ASP A 69 -25.20 -19.13 -10.17
CA ASP A 69 -26.33 -19.96 -9.82
C ASP A 69 -25.79 -21.29 -9.26
N GLN A 70 -25.97 -21.52 -7.95
CA GLN A 70 -25.97 -22.86 -7.37
C GLN A 70 -27.13 -22.97 -6.36
N PRO A 71 -27.91 -24.05 -6.42
CA PRO A 71 -29.14 -24.19 -5.62
C PRO A 71 -28.82 -24.52 -4.16
N ALA A 72 -29.60 -23.92 -3.26
CA ALA A 72 -29.61 -24.24 -1.84
C ALA A 72 -30.13 -25.68 -1.59
N PRO A 73 -29.66 -26.38 -0.53
CA PRO A 73 -30.19 -27.70 -0.16
C PRO A 73 -31.64 -27.59 0.33
N PRO A 74 -32.48 -28.64 0.14
CA PRO A 74 -33.89 -28.59 0.52
C PRO A 74 -34.05 -28.59 2.03
N LEU A 75 -34.80 -27.61 2.55
CA LEU A 75 -35.36 -27.62 3.90
C LEU A 75 -36.48 -28.66 3.95
N ALA A 76 -36.32 -29.63 4.84
CA ALA A 76 -37.31 -30.66 5.13
C ALA A 76 -38.65 -30.02 5.56
N SER A 77 -39.72 -30.42 4.88
CA SER A 77 -41.09 -30.05 5.19
C SER A 77 -41.60 -30.85 6.38
N ALA A 78 -42.05 -30.17 7.44
CA ALA A 78 -42.87 -30.77 8.49
C ALA A 78 -44.37 -30.65 8.10
N PRO A 79 -45.21 -31.66 8.35
CA PRO A 79 -46.59 -31.65 7.89
C PRO A 79 -47.51 -30.87 8.84
N ALA A 80 -48.47 -30.16 8.24
CA ALA A 80 -49.62 -29.58 8.90
C ALA A 80 -50.66 -30.66 9.26
N GLY A 81 -51.18 -30.60 10.48
CA GLY A 81 -52.38 -31.31 10.93
C GLY A 81 -53.55 -30.33 11.15
N PRO A 82 -54.81 -30.79 11.07
CA PRO A 82 -55.94 -29.94 10.71
C PRO A 82 -56.71 -29.32 11.89
N ALA A 83 -57.49 -28.31 11.53
CA ALA A 83 -58.41 -27.54 12.35
C ALA A 83 -59.53 -28.39 13.00
N ALA A 84 -59.97 -27.96 14.18
CA ALA A 84 -61.27 -28.30 14.76
C ALA A 84 -61.95 -27.03 15.32
N LEU A 85 -63.24 -26.93 15.00
CA LEU A 85 -64.22 -25.89 15.34
C LEU A 85 -64.73 -26.04 16.78
N ALA A 86 -65.03 -24.92 17.47
CA ALA A 86 -66.21 -24.74 18.32
C ALA A 86 -66.28 -23.33 18.96
N ASP A 87 -67.34 -22.58 18.63
CA ASP A 87 -67.99 -21.48 19.39
C ASP A 87 -68.89 -22.06 20.54
N PRO A 88 -69.62 -21.31 21.42
CA PRO A 88 -69.97 -19.86 21.44
C PRO A 88 -70.01 -19.12 22.82
N ALA A 89 -70.11 -17.77 22.73
CA ALA A 89 -70.95 -16.77 23.46
C ALA A 89 -71.08 -16.65 25.02
N GLY A 90 -70.60 -15.49 25.53
CA GLY A 90 -71.29 -14.51 26.43
C GLY A 90 -71.27 -14.70 27.97
N PRO A 91 -71.51 -13.65 28.82
CA PRO A 91 -71.88 -12.24 28.57
C PRO A 91 -71.06 -11.17 29.37
N ILE A 92 -71.57 -9.91 29.36
CA ILE A 92 -70.96 -8.60 29.62
C ILE A 92 -71.01 -8.13 31.10
N GLY A 93 -69.97 -7.40 31.55
CA GLY A 93 -70.04 -6.28 32.53
C GLY A 93 -68.95 -6.26 33.63
N PRO A 94 -68.66 -5.11 34.30
CA PRO A 94 -68.46 -3.75 33.82
C PRO A 94 -67.03 -3.20 34.15
N ALA A 95 -66.76 -1.96 33.71
CA ALA A 95 -65.48 -1.26 33.78
C ALA A 95 -64.93 -1.00 35.20
N VAL A 96 -63.61 -1.16 35.37
CA VAL A 96 -62.82 -0.57 36.46
C VAL A 96 -61.49 -0.05 35.90
N ALA A 97 -61.12 1.15 36.34
CA ALA A 97 -60.04 2.00 35.88
C ALA A 97 -58.62 1.40 35.99
N ALA A 98 -57.73 1.84 35.09
CA ALA A 98 -56.28 1.62 35.11
C ALA A 98 -55.61 2.16 36.39
N PRO A 99 -54.41 1.66 36.73
CA PRO A 99 -53.24 2.49 36.42
C PRO A 99 -51.97 1.71 35.99
N GLY A 100 -51.13 2.37 35.18
CA GLY A 100 -49.66 2.22 35.27
C GLY A 100 -48.97 1.29 34.28
N SER A 101 -48.97 1.61 32.97
CA SER A 101 -47.94 1.10 32.06
C SER A 101 -46.59 1.75 32.39
N VAL A 102 -45.77 1.05 33.16
CA VAL A 102 -44.33 1.35 33.28
C VAL A 102 -43.62 0.89 32.00
N SER A 103 -43.37 1.83 31.11
CA SER A 103 -42.49 1.62 29.95
C SER A 103 -41.07 1.33 30.45
N HIS A 104 -40.68 0.06 30.50
CA HIS A 104 -39.28 -0.31 30.59
C HIS A 104 -38.56 0.16 29.31
N PRO A 105 -37.42 0.86 29.40
CA PRO A 105 -36.62 1.12 28.22
C PRO A 105 -36.15 -0.24 27.67
N ALA A 106 -36.60 -0.57 26.46
CA ALA A 106 -36.14 -1.74 25.73
C ALA A 106 -34.61 -1.65 25.60
N ALA A 107 -33.92 -2.60 26.24
CA ALA A 107 -32.50 -2.81 26.03
C ALA A 107 -32.24 -2.95 24.52
N PRO A 108 -31.20 -2.30 23.96
CA PRO A 108 -30.90 -2.44 22.56
C PRO A 108 -30.57 -3.91 22.27
N ALA A 109 -31.37 -4.52 21.38
CA ALA A 109 -31.08 -5.84 20.85
C ALA A 109 -29.65 -5.86 20.27
N PRO A 110 -28.83 -6.90 20.52
CA PRO A 110 -27.51 -6.99 19.92
C PRO A 110 -27.67 -7.09 18.40
N GLY A 111 -27.25 -6.03 17.71
CA GLY A 111 -27.20 -5.98 16.26
C GLY A 111 -26.35 -7.12 15.69
N GLY A 112 -26.75 -7.58 14.50
CA GLY A 112 -26.27 -8.78 13.81
C GLY A 112 -24.79 -9.10 14.00
N SER A 113 -24.52 -10.38 14.25
CA SER A 113 -23.20 -10.94 14.51
C SER A 113 -22.20 -10.50 13.44
N ALA A 114 -21.45 -9.45 13.73
CA ALA A 114 -20.34 -9.02 12.90
C ALA A 114 -19.32 -10.15 12.93
N SER A 115 -18.94 -10.67 11.76
CA SER A 115 -17.88 -11.69 11.68
C SER A 115 -16.67 -11.23 12.48
N PRO A 116 -16.05 -12.12 13.29
CA PRO A 116 -15.04 -11.71 14.24
C PRO A 116 -13.85 -11.08 13.51
N MET A 117 -13.45 -9.89 13.94
CA MET A 117 -12.25 -9.20 13.48
C MET A 117 -11.41 -8.80 14.69
N LEU A 118 -10.09 -9.00 14.63
CA LEU A 118 -9.20 -8.42 15.63
C LEU A 118 -9.16 -6.91 15.41
N ARG A 119 -9.35 -6.12 16.46
CA ARG A 119 -9.42 -4.66 16.39
C ARG A 119 -8.73 -4.02 17.58
N LEU A 120 -7.99 -2.92 17.34
CA LEU A 120 -7.49 -2.07 18.43
C LEU A 120 -8.62 -1.29 19.11
N PRO A 121 -8.60 -1.14 20.45
CA PRO A 121 -9.61 -0.38 21.18
C PRO A 121 -9.57 1.11 20.82
N GLY A 122 -10.74 1.76 20.82
CA GLY A 122 -10.90 3.17 20.51
C GLY A 122 -11.55 3.44 19.15
N PRO A 123 -11.84 4.72 18.84
CA PRO A 123 -12.55 5.11 17.62
C PRO A 123 -11.75 4.82 16.36
N VAL A 124 -12.46 4.60 15.24
CA VAL A 124 -11.91 4.49 13.89
C VAL A 124 -12.66 5.48 12.99
N PRO A 125 -12.20 6.73 12.89
CA PRO A 125 -12.86 7.73 12.08
C PRO A 125 -12.77 7.37 10.60
N SER A 126 -13.90 7.49 9.90
CA SER A 126 -13.99 7.13 8.48
C SER A 126 -13.56 8.25 7.54
N ALA A 127 -13.42 9.48 8.03
CA ALA A 127 -13.09 10.66 7.25
C ALA A 127 -12.13 11.59 7.99
N GLY A 128 -11.24 12.23 7.25
CA GLY A 128 -10.41 13.35 7.70
C GLY A 128 -10.37 14.46 6.65
N ARG A 129 -9.69 15.55 7.00
CA ARG A 129 -9.60 16.76 6.16
C ARG A 129 -8.59 16.61 5.00
N GLY A 130 -7.87 15.48 4.91
CA GLY A 130 -6.88 15.23 3.86
C GLY A 130 -5.50 15.87 4.08
N GLY A 131 -5.24 16.41 5.28
CA GLY A 131 -3.90 16.87 5.70
C GLY A 131 -3.06 15.73 6.27
N PHE A 132 -1.74 15.90 6.37
CA PHE A 132 -0.82 14.87 6.87
C PHE A 132 0.28 15.43 7.76
N ARG A 133 0.57 14.73 8.87
CA ARG A 133 1.78 14.90 9.68
C ARG A 133 2.83 13.90 9.21
N TYR A 134 4.09 14.30 9.18
CA TYR A 134 5.20 13.46 8.73
C TYR A 134 6.09 13.02 9.90
N ASP A 135 6.63 11.81 9.82
CA ASP A 135 7.71 11.40 10.72
C ASP A 135 8.94 12.26 10.39
N ASP A 136 9.49 12.92 11.40
CA ASP A 136 10.62 13.82 11.31
C ASP A 136 11.96 13.10 11.50
N ARG A 137 11.94 11.80 11.80
CA ARG A 137 13.14 11.00 12.05
C ARG A 137 13.61 10.29 10.79
N ALA A 138 14.92 10.35 10.55
CA ALA A 138 15.56 9.40 9.66
C ALA A 138 15.55 7.99 10.30
N GLY A 139 15.45 6.96 9.47
CA GLY A 139 15.70 5.58 9.86
C GLY A 139 17.07 5.12 9.40
N GLU A 140 17.49 3.97 9.90
CA GLU A 140 18.65 3.25 9.36
C GLU A 140 18.42 2.88 7.89
N VAL A 141 19.51 2.63 7.17
CA VAL A 141 19.42 2.07 5.83
C VAL A 141 19.20 0.56 5.96
N LEU A 142 18.01 0.12 5.56
CA LEU A 142 17.63 -1.29 5.49
C LEU A 142 18.25 -1.93 4.25
N GLY A 143 18.65 -3.20 4.37
CA GLY A 143 19.31 -3.95 3.31
C GLY A 143 20.80 -3.63 3.15
N THR A 144 21.54 -4.56 2.57
CA THR A 144 23.01 -4.47 2.47
C THR A 144 23.51 -4.03 1.11
N SER A 145 22.71 -4.21 0.04
CA SER A 145 23.15 -4.01 -1.34
C SER A 145 22.02 -3.60 -2.29
N GLY A 146 22.39 -3.09 -3.47
CA GLY A 146 21.47 -2.66 -4.51
C GLY A 146 20.98 -1.21 -4.39
N ARG A 147 19.91 -0.87 -5.11
CA ARG A 147 19.43 0.51 -5.26
C ARG A 147 18.83 1.01 -3.94
N LEU A 148 19.27 2.17 -3.47
CA LEU A 148 18.63 2.86 -2.35
C LEU A 148 17.36 3.57 -2.82
N ARG A 149 16.25 3.33 -2.13
CA ARG A 149 15.00 4.09 -2.26
C ARG A 149 14.68 4.72 -0.91
N ARG A 150 14.41 6.02 -0.91
CA ARG A 150 14.07 6.80 0.29
C ARG A 150 12.56 6.92 0.40
N TYR A 151 12.02 6.73 1.58
CA TYR A 151 10.58 6.86 1.82
C TYR A 151 10.28 7.77 2.99
N ARG A 152 9.18 8.51 2.89
CA ARG A 152 8.61 9.24 4.02
C ARG A 152 7.49 8.44 4.66
N VAL A 153 7.18 8.74 5.90
CA VAL A 153 5.98 8.23 6.59
C VAL A 153 5.09 9.41 6.94
N ALA A 154 3.79 9.27 6.68
CA ALA A 154 2.81 10.32 6.88
C ALA A 154 1.51 9.75 7.46
N VAL A 155 0.90 10.47 8.40
CA VAL A 155 -0.35 10.08 9.06
C VAL A 155 -1.36 11.22 8.99
N GLU A 156 -2.58 10.92 8.56
CA GLU A 156 -3.70 11.87 8.60
C GLU A 156 -4.07 12.18 10.06
N PRO A 157 -4.11 13.46 10.48
CA PRO A 157 -4.32 13.83 11.87
C PRO A 157 -5.51 13.18 12.57
N GLU A 158 -6.63 13.08 11.85
CA GLU A 158 -7.90 12.57 12.35
C GLU A 158 -7.86 11.09 12.69
N THR A 159 -6.87 10.33 12.18
CA THR A 159 -6.68 8.92 12.56
C THR A 159 -6.45 8.75 14.06
N GLY A 160 -5.93 9.78 14.74
CA GLY A 160 -5.49 9.71 16.14
C GLY A 160 -4.21 8.89 16.35
N GLU A 161 -3.62 8.37 15.28
CA GLU A 161 -2.42 7.54 15.34
C GLU A 161 -1.18 8.44 15.47
N ASP A 162 -0.21 7.98 16.26
CA ASP A 162 1.08 8.65 16.37
C ASP A 162 1.94 8.34 15.15
N VAL A 163 2.47 9.39 14.51
CA VAL A 163 3.25 9.27 13.27
C VAL A 163 4.57 8.53 13.47
N ARG A 164 5.17 8.65 14.67
CA ARG A 164 6.43 7.98 14.98
C ARG A 164 6.20 6.49 15.27
N ALA A 165 5.12 6.14 15.96
CA ALA A 165 4.71 4.76 16.18
C ALA A 165 4.37 4.05 14.86
N PHE A 166 3.59 4.71 13.98
CA PHE A 166 3.35 4.19 12.65
C PHE A 166 4.64 4.06 11.84
N GLY A 167 5.53 5.06 11.92
CA GLY A 167 6.83 5.04 11.26
C GLY A 167 7.75 3.90 11.72
N THR A 168 7.72 3.56 13.01
CA THR A 168 8.42 2.40 13.56
C THR A 168 7.83 1.10 13.00
N ALA A 169 6.51 0.92 13.05
CA ALA A 169 5.87 -0.29 12.55
C ALA A 169 6.08 -0.51 11.03
N VAL A 170 6.11 0.57 10.24
CA VAL A 170 6.47 0.50 8.81
C VAL A 170 7.92 0.06 8.64
N GLN A 171 8.86 0.58 9.44
CA GLN A 171 10.26 0.17 9.36
C GLN A 171 10.42 -1.31 9.75
N GLU A 172 9.77 -1.77 10.81
CA GLU A 172 9.78 -3.18 11.23
C GLU A 172 9.25 -4.11 10.12
N ALA A 173 8.14 -3.73 9.48
CA ALA A 173 7.58 -4.50 8.37
C ALA A 173 8.52 -4.57 7.15
N LEU A 174 9.36 -3.56 6.96
CA LEU A 174 10.32 -3.47 5.84
C LEU A 174 11.73 -3.95 6.18
N ALA A 175 12.01 -4.22 7.46
CA ALA A 175 13.29 -4.71 7.97
C ALA A 175 13.24 -6.18 8.39
N GLY A 176 12.05 -6.74 8.60
CA GLY A 176 11.91 -8.09 9.11
C GLY A 176 12.45 -9.18 8.17
N PRO A 177 12.79 -10.35 8.72
CA PRO A 177 13.28 -11.47 7.94
C PRO A 177 12.21 -11.90 6.95
N GLY A 178 12.56 -11.92 5.67
CA GLY A 178 11.68 -12.16 4.55
C GLY A 178 11.17 -10.89 3.84
N SER A 179 11.57 -9.68 4.28
CA SER A 179 11.13 -8.41 3.69
C SER A 179 11.75 -8.15 2.30
N TRP A 180 11.32 -7.07 1.63
CA TRP A 180 11.78 -6.75 0.28
C TRP A 180 13.30 -6.52 0.17
N VAL A 181 13.94 -6.05 1.24
CA VAL A 181 15.39 -5.76 1.24
C VAL A 181 16.25 -7.03 1.28
N ASP A 182 15.68 -8.15 1.72
CA ASP A 182 16.39 -9.45 1.79
C ASP A 182 16.70 -10.02 0.40
N GLY A 183 16.09 -9.47 -0.65
CA GLY A 183 16.42 -9.81 -2.04
C GLY A 183 17.80 -9.34 -2.51
N GLY A 184 18.57 -8.62 -1.69
CA GLY A 184 19.94 -8.19 -2.00
C GLY A 184 20.06 -7.19 -3.16
N ARG A 185 18.95 -6.61 -3.62
CA ARG A 185 18.92 -5.67 -4.76
C ARG A 185 18.26 -4.34 -4.42
N LEU A 186 17.76 -4.19 -3.20
CA LEU A 186 17.04 -3.03 -2.72
C LEU A 186 17.57 -2.65 -1.34
N ARG A 187 17.78 -1.35 -1.16
CA ARG A 187 17.92 -0.72 0.15
C ARG A 187 16.79 0.27 0.36
N LEU A 188 16.32 0.38 1.58
CA LEU A 188 15.25 1.31 1.97
C LEU A 188 15.73 2.20 3.09
N GLN A 189 15.36 3.47 3.07
CA GLN A 189 15.65 4.38 4.17
C GLN A 189 14.45 5.29 4.42
N ARG A 190 13.94 5.29 5.67
CA ARG A 190 12.99 6.31 6.10
C ARG A 190 13.72 7.65 6.19
N VAL A 191 13.14 8.69 5.61
CA VAL A 191 13.67 10.05 5.65
C VAL A 191 12.63 11.04 6.20
N PRO A 192 13.07 12.15 6.81
CA PRO A 192 12.16 13.17 7.33
C PRO A 192 11.27 13.80 6.24
N GLY A 193 10.14 14.40 6.66
CA GLY A 193 9.14 15.01 5.78
C GLY A 193 9.68 15.97 4.71
N GLY A 194 10.69 16.78 5.04
CA GLY A 194 11.31 17.77 4.14
C GLY A 194 12.44 17.23 3.25
N ALA A 195 12.82 15.97 3.40
CA ALA A 195 13.92 15.39 2.65
C ALA A 195 13.51 14.89 1.25
N GLY A 196 14.50 14.81 0.35
CA GLY A 196 14.35 14.14 -0.94
C GLY A 196 13.97 12.66 -0.77
N HIS A 197 12.93 12.22 -1.47
CA HIS A 197 12.33 10.90 -1.31
C HIS A 197 11.82 10.34 -2.65
N ASP A 198 11.68 9.03 -2.72
CA ASP A 198 11.13 8.29 -3.86
C ASP A 198 9.63 8.04 -3.74
N PHE A 199 9.12 7.86 -2.51
CA PHE A 199 7.71 7.65 -2.22
C PHE A 199 7.37 7.99 -0.77
N THR A 200 6.07 7.99 -0.45
CA THR A 200 5.57 8.17 0.91
C THR A 200 4.63 7.03 1.28
N VAL A 201 4.74 6.53 2.50
CA VAL A 201 3.80 5.60 3.14
C VAL A 201 2.82 6.42 3.98
N TYR A 202 1.57 6.46 3.57
CA TYR A 202 0.47 7.19 4.20
C TYR A 202 -0.39 6.25 5.04
N LEU A 203 -0.80 6.71 6.22
CA LEU A 203 -1.96 6.18 6.94
C LEU A 203 -3.09 7.19 6.85
N ALA A 204 -4.21 6.78 6.27
CA ALA A 204 -5.35 7.66 5.99
C ALA A 204 -6.67 7.03 6.42
N THR A 205 -7.63 7.86 6.84
CA THR A 205 -9.01 7.42 7.08
C THR A 205 -9.60 6.82 5.80
N ALA A 206 -10.57 5.90 5.92
CA ALA A 206 -11.09 5.12 4.81
C ALA A 206 -11.54 5.99 3.61
N ARG A 207 -12.24 7.12 3.86
CA ARG A 207 -12.67 8.04 2.79
C ARG A 207 -11.49 8.77 2.15
N THR A 208 -10.49 9.19 2.93
CA THR A 208 -9.28 9.83 2.38
C THR A 208 -8.48 8.84 1.55
N ALA A 209 -8.27 7.61 2.04
CA ALA A 209 -7.66 6.53 1.28
C ALA A 209 -8.41 6.26 -0.03
N GLY A 210 -9.74 6.16 0.01
CA GLY A 210 -10.57 5.97 -1.18
C GLY A 210 -10.38 7.05 -2.25
N ARG A 211 -10.32 8.32 -1.85
CA ARG A 211 -10.05 9.44 -2.78
C ARG A 211 -8.63 9.36 -3.36
N MET A 212 -7.63 9.10 -2.52
CA MET A 212 -6.23 9.02 -2.96
C MET A 212 -6.00 7.85 -3.93
N CYS A 213 -6.59 6.69 -3.65
CA CYS A 213 -6.52 5.52 -4.51
C CYS A 213 -7.23 5.78 -5.84
N ALA A 214 -8.44 6.33 -5.82
CA ALA A 214 -9.18 6.65 -7.03
C ALA A 214 -8.44 7.68 -7.92
N ALA A 215 -7.80 8.68 -7.32
CA ALA A 215 -6.95 9.63 -8.04
C ALA A 215 -5.73 8.96 -8.70
N GLY A 216 -5.29 7.82 -8.17
CA GLY A 216 -4.27 6.96 -8.76
C GLY A 216 -4.81 5.89 -9.71
N GLY A 217 -6.12 5.88 -10.00
CA GLY A 217 -6.75 4.90 -10.88
C GLY A 217 -7.08 3.55 -10.23
N VAL A 218 -7.10 3.46 -8.90
CA VAL A 218 -7.37 2.21 -8.17
C VAL A 218 -8.69 2.30 -7.39
N ASP A 219 -9.63 1.41 -7.67
CA ASP A 219 -10.84 1.24 -6.86
C ASP A 219 -10.58 0.25 -5.71
N ILE A 220 -10.71 0.74 -4.48
CA ILE A 220 -10.53 -0.04 -3.25
C ILE A 220 -11.84 -0.39 -2.57
N ARG A 221 -12.99 -0.17 -3.22
CA ARG A 221 -14.30 -0.34 -2.60
C ARG A 221 -14.75 -1.80 -2.59
N VAL A 222 -15.39 -2.18 -1.50
CA VAL A 222 -16.19 -3.42 -1.39
C VAL A 222 -17.56 -3.01 -0.84
N GLY A 223 -18.64 -3.40 -1.53
CA GLY A 223 -20.00 -2.97 -1.16
C GLY A 223 -20.15 -1.43 -1.19
N GLY A 224 -19.49 -0.75 -2.13
CA GLY A 224 -19.54 0.70 -2.28
C GLY A 224 -18.74 1.51 -1.24
N ARG A 225 -18.00 0.86 -0.33
CA ARG A 225 -17.22 1.53 0.73
C ARG A 225 -15.73 1.22 0.60
N PRO A 226 -14.82 2.20 0.74
CA PRO A 226 -13.38 1.94 0.74
C PRO A 226 -13.00 0.87 1.77
N TYR A 227 -12.35 -0.19 1.31
CA TYR A 227 -12.12 -1.39 2.10
C TYR A 227 -10.65 -1.79 2.16
N THR A 228 -9.96 -1.86 1.02
CA THR A 228 -8.55 -2.24 0.97
C THR A 228 -7.62 -1.03 1.13
N SER A 229 -6.33 -1.31 1.23
CA SER A 229 -5.26 -0.34 0.97
C SER A 229 -4.95 -0.30 -0.54
N CYS A 230 -4.07 0.61 -0.97
CA CYS A 230 -3.58 0.64 -2.35
C CYS A 230 -2.20 1.30 -2.47
N ARG A 231 -1.68 1.26 -3.70
CA ARG A 231 -0.62 2.14 -4.17
C ARG A 231 -1.14 3.06 -5.29
N ALA A 232 -0.83 4.35 -5.20
CA ALA A 232 -0.87 5.32 -6.29
C ALA A 232 0.57 5.79 -6.63
N PRO A 233 0.85 6.47 -7.76
CA PRO A 233 2.20 6.89 -8.13
C PRO A 233 2.93 7.65 -7.00
N GLY A 234 3.98 7.04 -6.45
CA GLY A 234 4.77 7.61 -5.33
C GLY A 234 4.06 7.59 -3.97
N LYS A 235 2.90 6.93 -3.84
CA LYS A 235 2.08 6.92 -2.63
C LYS A 235 1.66 5.50 -2.29
N VAL A 236 2.20 4.97 -1.21
CA VAL A 236 1.69 3.76 -0.55
C VAL A 236 0.63 4.21 0.44
N ILE A 237 -0.62 3.76 0.30
CA ILE A 237 -1.77 4.30 1.03
C ILE A 237 -2.39 3.17 1.86
N ILE A 238 -2.15 3.22 3.16
CA ILE A 238 -2.69 2.29 4.14
C ILE A 238 -4.03 2.85 4.64
N ASN A 239 -5.09 2.06 4.46
CA ASN A 239 -6.43 2.40 4.98
C ASN A 239 -6.48 2.15 6.49
N LEU A 240 -6.87 3.16 7.27
CA LEU A 240 -6.97 3.10 8.73
C LEU A 240 -7.84 1.93 9.22
N ASP A 241 -8.90 1.59 8.51
CA ASP A 241 -9.78 0.47 8.88
C ASP A 241 -9.00 -0.85 8.87
N ARG A 242 -8.12 -1.05 7.89
CA ARG A 242 -7.24 -2.22 7.76
C ARG A 242 -6.03 -2.13 8.68
N TRP A 243 -5.60 -0.91 9.02
CA TRP A 243 -4.56 -0.73 10.03
C TRP A 243 -5.08 -1.13 11.42
N ARG A 244 -6.25 -0.64 11.82
CA ARG A 244 -6.81 -0.85 13.16
C ARG A 244 -7.60 -2.15 13.31
N SER A 245 -8.04 -2.76 12.21
CA SER A 245 -8.77 -4.04 12.23
C SER A 245 -8.25 -5.01 11.16
N SER A 246 -8.23 -6.31 11.50
CA SER A 246 -7.94 -7.38 10.54
C SER A 246 -9.17 -7.71 9.68
N VAL A 247 -9.16 -8.90 9.07
CA VAL A 247 -10.24 -9.47 8.25
C VAL A 247 -10.69 -10.82 8.81
N PRO A 248 -11.94 -11.26 8.59
CA PRO A 248 -12.48 -12.43 9.26
C PRO A 248 -11.66 -13.71 9.04
N HIS A 249 -11.22 -13.97 7.81
CA HIS A 249 -10.41 -15.15 7.50
C HIS A 249 -9.00 -15.12 8.09
N PHE A 250 -8.46 -13.94 8.46
CA PHE A 250 -7.23 -13.87 9.26
C PHE A 250 -7.50 -14.26 10.71
N VAL A 251 -8.65 -13.87 11.26
CA VAL A 251 -9.06 -14.30 12.61
C VAL A 251 -9.30 -15.79 12.66
N SER A 252 -10.03 -16.35 11.69
CA SER A 252 -10.25 -17.79 11.58
C SER A 252 -8.95 -18.59 11.43
N ALA A 253 -7.92 -17.99 10.81
CA ALA A 253 -6.59 -18.58 10.68
C ALA A 253 -5.68 -18.33 11.90
N GLY A 254 -6.18 -17.70 12.98
CA GLY A 254 -5.40 -17.42 14.19
C GLY A 254 -4.28 -16.40 13.98
N VAL A 255 -4.37 -15.55 12.95
CA VAL A 255 -3.31 -14.62 12.58
C VAL A 255 -3.40 -13.34 13.42
N PRO A 256 -2.34 -12.96 14.17
CA PRO A 256 -2.34 -11.73 14.95
C PRO A 256 -2.48 -10.47 14.08
N LEU A 257 -3.10 -9.42 14.64
CA LEU A 257 -3.24 -8.13 13.94
C LEU A 257 -1.89 -7.54 13.51
N ALA A 258 -0.83 -7.70 14.30
CA ALA A 258 0.52 -7.26 13.94
C ALA A 258 1.03 -7.93 12.64
N VAL A 259 0.78 -9.22 12.47
CA VAL A 259 1.15 -9.97 11.26
C VAL A 259 0.35 -9.49 10.05
N TYR A 260 -0.95 -9.21 10.24
CA TYR A 260 -1.79 -8.60 9.19
C TYR A 260 -1.26 -7.23 8.76
N ARG A 261 -0.84 -6.38 9.70
CA ARG A 261 -0.24 -5.06 9.40
C ARG A 261 1.04 -5.18 8.60
N THR A 262 1.92 -6.11 8.97
CA THR A 262 3.14 -6.41 8.21
C THR A 262 2.80 -6.83 6.77
N TYR A 263 1.80 -7.69 6.59
CA TYR A 263 1.30 -8.08 5.26
C TYR A 263 0.84 -6.86 4.46
N VAL A 264 -0.04 -6.02 5.01
CA VAL A 264 -0.59 -4.87 4.28
C VAL A 264 0.53 -3.91 3.87
N VAL A 265 1.50 -3.62 4.76
CA VAL A 265 2.65 -2.77 4.40
C VAL A 265 3.49 -3.39 3.28
N ASN A 266 3.86 -4.67 3.40
CA ASN A 266 4.68 -5.33 2.38
C ASN A 266 3.94 -5.46 1.04
N HIS A 267 2.64 -5.70 1.03
CA HIS A 267 1.82 -5.77 -0.18
C HIS A 267 1.85 -4.44 -0.95
N GLU A 268 1.52 -3.34 -0.27
CA GLU A 268 1.45 -2.03 -0.94
C GLU A 268 2.82 -1.48 -1.32
N VAL A 269 3.85 -1.75 -0.51
CA VAL A 269 5.23 -1.43 -0.89
C VAL A 269 5.68 -2.31 -2.08
N GLY A 270 5.24 -3.56 -2.14
CA GLY A 270 5.45 -4.43 -3.30
C GLY A 270 4.91 -3.81 -4.59
N HIS A 271 3.70 -3.26 -4.56
CA HIS A 271 3.18 -2.48 -5.68
C HIS A 271 4.07 -1.28 -6.02
N GLN A 272 4.54 -0.53 -5.02
CA GLN A 272 5.42 0.62 -5.24
C GLN A 272 6.77 0.22 -5.86
N LEU A 273 7.23 -1.00 -5.59
CA LEU A 273 8.43 -1.60 -6.16
C LEU A 273 8.21 -2.24 -7.55
N GLY A 274 6.96 -2.26 -8.04
CA GLY A 274 6.61 -2.75 -9.38
C GLY A 274 6.11 -4.20 -9.41
N HIS A 275 5.75 -4.78 -8.26
CA HIS A 275 5.15 -6.10 -8.22
C HIS A 275 3.64 -6.03 -8.44
N HIS A 276 3.12 -6.95 -9.26
CA HIS A 276 1.70 -7.10 -9.56
C HIS A 276 1.08 -8.19 -8.70
N HIS A 277 -0.25 -8.25 -8.70
CA HIS A 277 -0.96 -9.27 -7.93
C HIS A 277 -0.57 -10.69 -8.36
N GLU A 278 -0.55 -11.57 -7.37
CA GLU A 278 -0.26 -13.00 -7.53
C GLU A 278 -1.43 -13.83 -6.98
N ARG A 279 -1.55 -15.07 -7.46
CA ARG A 279 -2.58 -16.02 -7.06
C ARG A 279 -2.04 -16.98 -6.00
N CYS A 280 -2.94 -17.54 -5.19
CA CYS A 280 -2.60 -18.68 -4.34
C CYS A 280 -2.09 -19.83 -5.21
N PRO A 281 -0.84 -20.32 -5.03
CA PRO A 281 -0.29 -21.35 -5.90
C PRO A 281 -1.01 -22.70 -5.72
N LYS A 282 -1.40 -23.03 -4.48
CA LYS A 282 -2.28 -24.16 -4.13
C LYS A 282 -2.71 -24.09 -2.66
N PRO A 283 -3.83 -24.73 -2.27
CA PRO A 283 -4.23 -24.84 -0.88
C PRO A 283 -3.13 -25.40 0.04
N GLY A 284 -3.10 -24.92 1.28
CA GLY A 284 -2.12 -25.30 2.31
C GLY A 284 -0.71 -24.70 2.11
N ARG A 285 -0.44 -24.01 0.99
CA ARG A 285 0.81 -23.27 0.82
C ARG A 285 0.71 -21.85 1.35
N PRO A 286 1.83 -21.22 1.73
CA PRO A 286 1.83 -19.80 2.04
C PRO A 286 1.21 -19.00 0.90
N ALA A 287 0.47 -17.95 1.23
CA ALA A 287 0.00 -16.99 0.26
C ALA A 287 1.20 -16.14 -0.19
N PRO A 288 1.42 -15.94 -1.51
CA PRO A 288 2.39 -14.95 -1.93
C PRO A 288 2.02 -13.57 -1.38
N VAL A 289 3.00 -12.76 -0.97
CA VAL A 289 2.68 -11.45 -0.34
C VAL A 289 1.89 -10.55 -1.27
N MET A 290 2.06 -10.71 -2.59
CA MET A 290 1.32 -9.97 -3.61
C MET A 290 -0.06 -10.56 -3.91
N MET A 291 -0.47 -11.62 -3.23
CA MET A 291 -1.87 -12.03 -3.21
C MET A 291 -2.70 -11.01 -2.46
N GLN A 292 -3.93 -10.76 -2.91
CA GLN A 292 -4.90 -9.89 -2.25
C GLN A 292 -5.49 -10.55 -0.99
N GLN A 293 -4.63 -10.90 -0.03
CA GLN A 293 -4.99 -11.62 1.20
C GLN A 293 -5.99 -10.84 2.08
N THR A 294 -6.12 -9.51 1.94
CA THR A 294 -7.22 -8.76 2.57
C THR A 294 -8.60 -9.18 2.06
N LEU A 295 -8.71 -9.60 0.80
CA LEU A 295 -9.99 -10.00 0.21
C LEU A 295 -10.27 -11.48 0.42
N PHE A 296 -9.26 -12.34 0.30
CA PHE A 296 -9.43 -13.79 0.41
C PHE A 296 -8.09 -14.51 0.55
N LEU A 297 -8.12 -15.75 1.09
CA LEU A 297 -6.95 -16.64 1.12
C LEU A 297 -7.03 -17.82 0.15
N ARG A 298 -8.22 -18.19 -0.36
CA ARG A 298 -8.42 -19.31 -1.30
C ARG A 298 -7.68 -20.60 -0.90
N GLY A 299 -7.69 -20.92 0.39
CA GLY A 299 -7.02 -22.10 0.95
C GLY A 299 -5.51 -21.95 1.20
N CYS A 300 -4.88 -20.86 0.79
CA CYS A 300 -3.51 -20.56 1.20
C CYS A 300 -3.43 -20.17 2.69
N VAL A 301 -2.27 -20.40 3.29
CA VAL A 301 -1.93 -19.95 4.64
C VAL A 301 -1.49 -18.48 4.57
N ALA A 302 -2.01 -17.62 5.45
CA ALA A 302 -1.63 -16.21 5.48
C ALA A 302 -0.10 -16.04 5.62
N ASN A 303 0.47 -15.13 4.84
CA ASN A 303 1.92 -14.88 4.87
C ASN A 303 2.21 -13.40 4.59
N PRO A 304 2.94 -12.70 5.48
CA PRO A 304 3.22 -11.28 5.34
C PRO A 304 4.52 -10.98 4.57
N TRP A 305 5.29 -12.00 4.18
CA TRP A 305 6.67 -11.83 3.71
C TRP A 305 6.84 -12.16 2.21
N PRO A 306 7.54 -11.30 1.44
CA PRO A 306 7.91 -11.62 0.05
C PRO A 306 8.93 -12.74 -0.10
N TYR A 307 9.82 -12.95 0.87
CA TYR A 307 10.86 -13.98 0.82
C TYR A 307 10.64 -15.02 1.93
N LEU A 308 10.74 -16.29 1.57
CA LEU A 308 10.73 -17.42 2.49
C LEU A 308 12.04 -18.19 2.29
N ASP A 309 12.73 -18.51 3.39
CA ASP A 309 14.01 -19.23 3.36
C ASP A 309 15.03 -18.61 2.39
N GLY A 310 15.12 -17.27 2.38
CA GLY A 310 16.03 -16.51 1.52
C GLY A 310 15.64 -16.45 0.03
N ARG A 311 14.48 -16.99 -0.36
CA ARG A 311 14.03 -17.03 -1.77
C ARG A 311 12.71 -16.27 -1.93
N ARG A 312 12.59 -15.52 -3.03
CA ARG A 312 11.32 -14.84 -3.37
C ARG A 312 10.22 -15.90 -3.51
N TYR A 313 9.17 -15.76 -2.72
CA TYR A 313 8.03 -16.67 -2.71
C TYR A 313 6.85 -16.12 -3.51
N SER A 314 6.82 -16.41 -4.81
CA SER A 314 5.80 -15.91 -5.75
C SER A 314 4.79 -16.99 -6.14
N GLY A 315 3.56 -16.56 -6.45
CA GLY A 315 2.56 -17.40 -7.10
C GLY A 315 2.37 -17.05 -8.58
N PRO A 316 1.43 -17.71 -9.28
CA PRO A 316 1.03 -17.34 -10.63
C PRO A 316 0.56 -15.88 -10.69
N SER A 317 0.87 -15.15 -11.75
CA SER A 317 0.39 -13.78 -11.93
C SER A 317 -1.14 -13.74 -12.06
N LEU A 318 -1.75 -12.64 -11.59
CA LEU A 318 -3.17 -12.37 -11.76
C LEU A 318 -3.50 -11.86 -13.15
#